data_AF-A0A3Q2SNP0-F1
#
_entry.id   AF-A0A3Q2SNP0-F1
#
_cell.length_a   1.000
_cell.length_b   1.000
_cell.length_c   1.000
_cell.angle_alpha   90.00
_cell.angle_beta   90.00
_cell.angle_gamma   90.00
#
_symmetry.space_group_name_H-M   'P 1'
#
loop_
_entity.id
_entity.type
_entity.pdbx_description
1 polymer ?
#
loop_
_entity_poly.entity_id
_entity_poly.type
_entity_poly.pdbx_seq_one_letter_code
_entity_poly.pdbx_strand_id
1 'polypeptide(L)'
;MVKHQPLQVYERQLCLSCITGIYGCRWKRYQRSHDDTTKWELLWSVILLFTFSLLLIWSYFWWEADNDYNEFNWFLYNRSGEWTDGTVPILATTAAGFTYIAFLMVLALCHVALGQQLNLHWLHKIGVTAALLTTVIGIISVTQTWEQEWDVIPISFQATGPFLHVGALAAATALSWIVAGQVARAEKTSTTFYTLILRLYVLPLYLTSPCITDPSTLKPRPEVFGHQGAPMLAPENTLWSFQRALQMNVSGLEADVAISVDGVPFLMHDLTLRRTTDVGKVFPDREKDKASQFNWTDLQQLNAGQWFLKDDPFWTVNTMTLREKNLTAKQSVCSLEQLLSLASYHNSTVVFRLRRPPPEHPCYATWINDTLQAVQKSGVPQSLVMWTPDDERAQVTRSAPGFIQTSLEKHSPEHLHRLGISRLLLRYNQASAREIAEYSRNNISLTVYTVNEPWLYSVLWCSGVSAVSSEAPHILKKVPYPVWLMSPNEYCLMWVSADLLSFAVVIGIFILQKYRMSGMRSYNPEQIMLSAAVRTSSRDVNVMKEKLIFSGEILCSWL
;
A
#
# COMPACT_ATOMS: atom_id res chain seq x y z
N MET A 1 -49.01 18.17 -47.63
CA MET A 1 -48.01 17.10 -47.79
C MET A 1 -47.64 16.61 -46.39
N VAL A 2 -48.30 15.56 -45.91
CA VAL A 2 -48.00 14.97 -44.59
C VAL A 2 -46.74 14.13 -44.76
N LYS A 3 -45.64 14.52 -44.12
CA LYS A 3 -44.44 13.68 -44.04
C LYS A 3 -44.78 12.48 -43.16
N HIS A 4 -45.01 11.32 -43.77
CA HIS A 4 -45.01 10.07 -43.04
C HIS A 4 -43.60 9.86 -42.47
N GLN A 5 -43.45 10.03 -41.15
CA GLN A 5 -42.28 9.50 -40.45
C GLN A 5 -42.30 7.98 -40.63
N PRO A 6 -41.20 7.36 -41.09
CA PRO A 6 -41.13 5.91 -41.15
C PRO A 6 -41.34 5.35 -39.74
N LEU A 7 -42.23 4.37 -39.61
CA LEU A 7 -42.42 3.60 -38.38
C LEU A 7 -41.06 3.02 -37.95
N GLN A 8 -40.44 3.67 -36.97
CA GLN A 8 -39.18 3.23 -36.39
C GLN A 8 -39.45 1.96 -35.58
N VAL A 9 -38.91 0.85 -36.07
CA VAL A 9 -38.85 -0.40 -35.32
C VAL A 9 -37.86 -0.20 -34.18
N TYR A 10 -38.38 -0.01 -32.96
CA TYR A 10 -37.57 0.11 -31.75
C TYR A 10 -37.07 -1.28 -31.35
N GLU A 11 -35.81 -1.59 -31.65
CA GLU A 11 -35.13 -2.71 -31.00
C GLU A 11 -35.01 -2.43 -29.50
N ARG A 12 -35.48 -3.36 -28.66
CA ARG A 12 -35.26 -3.31 -27.21
C ARG A 12 -33.79 -3.56 -26.89
N GLN A 13 -32.98 -2.52 -26.93
CA GLN A 13 -31.60 -2.58 -26.44
C GLN A 13 -31.59 -2.41 -24.92
N LEU A 14 -32.02 -3.45 -24.19
CA LEU A 14 -32.06 -3.50 -22.72
C LEU A 14 -30.72 -3.11 -22.10
N CYS A 15 -29.61 -3.60 -22.65
CA CYS A 15 -28.25 -3.27 -22.18
C CYS A 15 -27.93 -1.77 -22.28
N LEU A 16 -28.27 -1.13 -23.40
CA LEU A 16 -28.08 0.32 -23.59
C LEU A 16 -28.92 1.13 -22.60
N SER A 17 -30.17 0.70 -22.38
CA SER A 17 -31.07 1.33 -21.40
C SER A 17 -30.53 1.21 -19.97
N CYS A 18 -29.89 0.10 -19.62
CA CYS A 18 -29.27 -0.06 -18.31
C CYS A 18 -28.04 0.85 -18.15
N ILE A 19 -27.15 0.88 -19.15
CA ILE A 19 -25.93 1.70 -19.11
C ILE A 19 -26.27 3.19 -18.97
N THR A 20 -27.17 3.69 -19.82
CA THR A 20 -27.62 5.09 -19.80
C THR A 20 -28.50 5.42 -18.60
N GLY A 21 -29.28 4.45 -18.12
CA GLY A 21 -30.07 4.52 -16.90
C GLY A 21 -29.21 4.68 -15.65
N ILE A 22 -28.17 3.86 -15.49
CA ILE A 22 -27.31 3.90 -14.31
C ILE A 22 -26.43 5.15 -14.32
N TYR A 23 -25.80 5.50 -15.45
CA TYR A 23 -24.87 6.64 -15.51
C TYR A 23 -25.58 8.02 -15.47
N GLY A 24 -26.74 8.13 -16.12
CA GLY A 24 -27.42 9.40 -16.36
C GLY A 24 -28.88 9.48 -15.90
N CYS A 25 -29.42 8.44 -15.25
CA CYS A 25 -30.84 8.27 -14.91
C CYS A 25 -31.80 8.34 -16.11
N ARG A 26 -31.33 7.94 -17.29
CA ARG A 26 -32.14 7.91 -18.54
C ARG A 26 -32.65 6.49 -18.83
N TRP A 27 -33.74 6.08 -18.19
CA TRP A 27 -34.32 4.73 -18.31
C TRP A 27 -35.35 4.54 -19.45
N LYS A 28 -35.75 5.62 -20.14
CA LYS A 28 -36.81 5.57 -21.17
C LYS A 28 -36.29 5.07 -22.52
N ARG A 29 -37.21 4.46 -23.32
CA ARG A 29 -37.03 4.00 -24.72
C ARG A 29 -36.12 4.97 -25.48
N TYR A 30 -34.89 4.54 -25.70
CA TYR A 30 -33.82 5.45 -26.09
C TYR A 30 -33.80 5.65 -27.60
N GLN A 31 -33.99 6.89 -28.04
CA GLN A 31 -33.58 7.35 -29.36
C GLN A 31 -32.09 7.66 -29.26
N ARG A 32 -31.27 7.09 -30.16
CA ARG A 32 -29.83 7.41 -30.21
C ARG A 32 -29.68 8.93 -30.37
N SER A 33 -29.24 9.61 -29.32
CA SER A 33 -28.95 11.04 -29.37
C SER A 33 -27.82 11.24 -30.38
N HIS A 34 -28.11 11.97 -31.46
CA HIS A 34 -27.09 12.41 -32.42
C HIS A 34 -26.36 13.68 -31.96
N ASP A 35 -26.78 14.27 -30.83
CA ASP A 35 -26.20 15.49 -30.30
C ASP A 35 -24.85 15.22 -29.61
N ASP A 36 -23.90 16.13 -29.82
CA ASP A 36 -22.57 16.07 -29.20
C ASP A 36 -22.63 16.22 -27.66
N THR A 37 -21.61 15.68 -26.99
CA THR A 37 -21.42 15.89 -25.54
C THR A 37 -21.15 17.38 -25.29
N THR A 38 -21.87 17.98 -24.33
CA THR A 38 -21.68 19.41 -24.02
C THR A 38 -20.30 19.65 -23.38
N LYS A 39 -19.76 20.87 -23.52
CA LYS A 39 -18.50 21.25 -22.85
C LYS A 39 -18.55 21.06 -21.34
N TRP A 40 -19.73 21.25 -20.74
CA TRP A 40 -19.95 21.04 -19.31
C TRP A 40 -19.83 19.57 -18.91
N GLU A 41 -20.45 18.66 -19.68
CA GLU A 41 -20.32 17.22 -19.40
C GLU A 41 -18.92 16.69 -19.70
N LEU A 42 -18.23 17.28 -20.69
CA LEU A 42 -16.82 16.99 -20.94
C LEU A 42 -15.95 17.37 -19.74
N LEU A 43 -16.18 18.54 -19.13
CA LEU A 43 -15.50 18.95 -17.90
C LEU A 43 -15.73 17.93 -16.78
N TRP A 44 -16.97 17.48 -16.56
CA TRP A 44 -17.26 16.46 -15.56
C TRP A 44 -16.61 15.11 -15.84
N SER A 45 -16.43 14.75 -17.12
CA SER A 45 -15.70 13.55 -17.52
C SER A 45 -14.21 13.66 -17.18
N VAL A 46 -13.62 14.85 -17.33
CA VAL A 46 -12.23 15.14 -16.90
C VAL A 46 -12.11 15.09 -15.38
N ILE A 47 -13.05 15.68 -14.64
CA ILE A 47 -13.08 15.62 -13.16
C ILE A 47 -13.19 14.16 -12.69
N LEU A 48 -14.06 13.36 -13.31
CA LEU A 48 -14.20 11.94 -13.00
C LEU A 48 -12.90 11.17 -13.24
N LEU A 49 -12.23 11.39 -14.39
CA LEU A 49 -10.93 10.77 -14.69
C LEU A 49 -9.86 11.19 -13.68
N PHE A 50 -9.76 12.48 -13.35
CA PHE A 50 -8.83 12.98 -12.35
C PHE A 50 -9.08 12.35 -10.98
N THR A 51 -10.34 12.29 -10.56
CA THR A 51 -10.76 11.67 -9.29
C THR A 51 -10.40 10.19 -9.26
N PHE A 52 -10.62 9.46 -10.35
CA PHE A 52 -10.22 8.07 -10.49
C PHE A 52 -8.70 7.89 -10.35
N SER A 53 -7.91 8.69 -11.07
CA SER A 53 -6.45 8.63 -11.00
C SER A 53 -5.92 8.94 -9.60
N LEU A 54 -6.50 9.95 -8.93
CA LEU A 54 -6.11 10.31 -7.57
C LEU A 54 -6.45 9.20 -6.57
N LEU A 55 -7.65 8.63 -6.65
CA LEU A 55 -8.07 7.51 -5.80
C LEU A 55 -7.28 6.23 -6.07
N LEU A 56 -6.84 6.00 -7.31
CA LEU A 56 -5.96 4.88 -7.64
C LEU A 56 -4.62 5.02 -6.91
N ILE A 57 -4.00 6.21 -6.97
CA ILE A 57 -2.75 6.51 -6.24
C ILE A 57 -2.96 6.40 -4.74
N TRP A 58 -4.06 6.96 -4.21
CA TRP A 58 -4.39 6.91 -2.80
C TRP A 58 -4.62 5.48 -2.28
N SER A 59 -5.33 4.66 -3.06
CA SER A 59 -5.56 3.24 -2.74
C SER A 59 -4.25 2.46 -2.79
N TYR A 60 -3.38 2.77 -3.75
CA TYR A 60 -2.05 2.17 -3.84
C TYR A 60 -1.17 2.53 -2.63
N PHE A 61 -1.19 3.79 -2.20
CA PHE A 61 -0.49 4.23 -0.99
C PHE A 61 -0.91 3.43 0.24
N TRP A 62 -2.21 3.31 0.50
CA TRP A 62 -2.67 2.54 1.65
C TRP A 62 -2.31 1.06 1.55
N TRP A 63 -2.37 0.47 0.36
CA TRP A 63 -1.94 -0.91 0.15
C TRP A 63 -0.46 -1.13 0.53
N GLU A 64 0.43 -0.22 0.13
CA GLU A 64 1.87 -0.36 0.42
C GLU A 64 2.23 0.05 1.86
N ALA A 65 1.44 0.94 2.48
CA ALA A 65 1.63 1.38 3.86
C ALA A 65 1.27 0.33 4.92
N ASP A 66 0.77 -0.85 4.53
CA ASP A 66 0.45 -1.98 5.42
C ASP A 66 1.62 -2.34 6.35
N ASN A 67 2.85 -2.22 5.86
CA ASN A 67 4.08 -2.42 6.65
C ASN A 67 4.12 -1.55 7.93
N ASP A 68 3.56 -0.35 7.88
CA ASP A 68 3.64 0.70 8.91
C ASP A 68 2.28 1.01 9.57
N TYR A 69 1.25 0.17 9.38
CA TYR A 69 -0.07 0.37 10.00
C TYR A 69 -0.02 0.47 11.54
N ASN A 70 0.87 -0.30 12.19
CA ASN A 70 1.03 -0.22 13.63
C ASN A 70 1.57 1.15 14.07
N GLU A 71 2.55 1.71 13.34
CA GLU A 71 3.07 3.06 13.57
C GLU A 71 1.99 4.13 13.39
N PHE A 72 1.12 3.97 12.38
CA PHE A 72 -0.03 4.86 12.18
C PHE A 72 -1.01 4.80 13.35
N ASN A 73 -1.36 3.61 13.82
CA ASN A 73 -2.26 3.43 14.95
C ASN A 73 -1.64 3.97 16.25
N TRP A 74 -0.34 3.79 16.44
CA TRP A 74 0.41 4.41 17.54
C TRP A 74 0.35 5.94 17.49
N PHE A 75 0.51 6.52 16.30
CA PHE A 75 0.40 7.96 16.10
C PHE A 75 -1.00 8.48 16.49
N LEU A 76 -2.07 7.77 16.11
CA LEU A 76 -3.44 8.11 16.51
C LEU A 76 -3.66 7.97 18.00
N TYR A 77 -3.11 6.94 18.63
CA TYR A 77 -3.15 6.76 20.08
C TYR A 77 -2.48 7.93 20.80
N ASN A 78 -1.32 8.39 20.35
CA ASN A 78 -0.61 9.50 20.99
C ASN A 78 -1.42 10.82 20.97
N ARG A 79 -2.35 10.97 20.02
CA ARG A 79 -3.24 12.14 19.92
C ARG A 79 -4.54 11.98 20.71
N SER A 80 -5.18 10.82 20.63
CA SER A 80 -6.50 10.57 21.21
C SER A 80 -6.43 10.05 22.65
N GLY A 81 -5.38 9.30 22.98
CA GLY A 81 -5.24 8.58 24.22
C GLY A 81 -6.03 7.28 24.30
N GLU A 82 -6.67 6.85 23.20
CA GLU A 82 -7.41 5.60 23.12
C GLU A 82 -6.86 4.77 21.97
N TRP A 83 -6.71 3.46 22.20
CA TRP A 83 -6.25 2.56 21.15
C TRP A 83 -7.42 2.20 20.24
N THR A 84 -7.30 2.57 18.97
CA THR A 84 -8.25 2.20 17.92
C THR A 84 -7.48 1.90 16.66
N ASP A 85 -7.89 0.87 15.92
CA ASP A 85 -7.36 0.63 14.58
C ASP A 85 -7.97 1.64 13.59
N GLY A 86 -7.25 2.75 13.37
CA GLY A 86 -7.68 3.82 12.49
C GLY A 86 -7.50 3.49 11.02
N THR A 87 -6.77 2.43 10.68
CA THR A 87 -6.56 2.02 9.29
C THR A 87 -7.84 1.47 8.68
N VAL A 88 -8.64 0.71 9.44
CA VAL A 88 -9.89 0.08 8.98
C VAL A 88 -10.89 1.07 8.36
N PRO A 89 -11.32 2.16 9.04
CA PRO A 89 -12.26 3.10 8.44
C PRO A 89 -11.66 3.79 7.21
N ILE A 90 -10.36 4.06 7.19
CA ILE A 90 -9.70 4.69 6.04
C ILE A 90 -9.68 3.74 4.83
N LEU A 91 -9.32 2.47 5.05
CA LEU A 91 -9.34 1.45 4.01
C LEU A 91 -10.75 1.19 3.49
N ALA A 92 -11.74 1.07 4.38
CA ALA A 92 -13.13 0.86 3.98
C ALA A 92 -13.68 2.02 3.15
N THR A 93 -13.44 3.26 3.57
CA THR A 93 -13.89 4.46 2.84
C THR A 93 -13.15 4.62 1.51
N THR A 94 -11.84 4.35 1.49
CA THR A 94 -11.01 4.37 0.27
C THR A 94 -11.47 3.31 -0.72
N ALA A 95 -11.69 2.07 -0.27
CA ALA A 95 -12.18 0.98 -1.12
C ALA A 95 -13.58 1.27 -1.67
N ALA A 96 -14.50 1.79 -0.85
CA ALA A 96 -15.84 2.18 -1.28
C ALA A 96 -15.79 3.30 -2.33
N GLY A 97 -15.00 4.35 -2.06
CA GLY A 97 -14.80 5.48 -2.98
C GLY A 97 -14.18 5.03 -4.30
N PHE A 98 -13.09 4.27 -4.27
CA PHE A 98 -12.43 3.72 -5.45
C PHE A 98 -13.38 2.84 -6.27
N THR A 99 -14.08 1.90 -5.64
CA THR A 99 -15.03 1.01 -6.32
C THR A 99 -16.13 1.80 -7.04
N TYR A 100 -16.71 2.80 -6.36
CA TYR A 100 -17.76 3.64 -6.93
C TYR A 100 -17.26 4.45 -8.14
N ILE A 101 -16.11 5.10 -8.01
CA ILE A 101 -15.53 5.93 -9.09
C ILE A 101 -15.05 5.08 -10.26
N ALA A 102 -14.43 3.92 -9.99
CA ALA A 102 -14.04 2.96 -11.02
C ALA A 102 -15.26 2.45 -11.80
N PHE A 103 -16.36 2.15 -11.11
CA PHE A 103 -17.61 1.75 -11.76
C PHE A 103 -18.16 2.85 -12.69
N LEU A 104 -18.17 4.11 -12.24
CA LEU A 104 -18.57 5.25 -13.08
C LEU A 104 -17.63 5.46 -14.27
N MET A 105 -16.32 5.25 -14.09
CA MET A 105 -15.34 5.29 -15.18
C MET A 105 -15.61 4.21 -16.24
N VAL A 106 -15.90 2.97 -15.81
CA VAL A 106 -16.27 1.89 -16.73
C VAL A 106 -17.53 2.24 -17.50
N LEU A 107 -18.58 2.76 -16.83
CA LEU A 107 -19.79 3.21 -17.50
C LEU A 107 -19.52 4.34 -18.51
N ALA A 108 -18.67 5.32 -18.16
CA ALA A 108 -18.26 6.37 -19.07
C ALA A 108 -17.55 5.80 -20.31
N LEU A 109 -16.65 4.85 -20.14
CA LEU A 109 -15.99 4.14 -21.25
C LEU A 109 -16.99 3.37 -22.12
N CYS A 110 -18.00 2.73 -21.52
CA CYS A 110 -19.09 2.09 -22.26
C CYS A 110 -19.90 3.10 -23.09
N HIS A 111 -20.21 4.28 -22.53
CA HIS A 111 -20.85 5.36 -23.27
C HIS A 111 -20.01 5.79 -24.48
N VAL A 112 -18.71 6.01 -24.29
CA VAL A 112 -17.79 6.33 -25.40
C VAL A 112 -17.76 5.21 -26.44
N ALA A 113 -17.68 3.94 -26.03
CA ALA A 113 -17.66 2.80 -26.95
C ALA A 113 -18.92 2.73 -27.83
N LEU A 114 -20.09 2.97 -27.22
CA LEU A 114 -21.41 2.94 -27.86
C LEU A 114 -21.73 4.22 -28.66
N GLY A 115 -20.88 5.25 -28.57
CA GLY A 115 -21.08 6.55 -29.20
C GLY A 115 -22.25 7.32 -28.57
N GLN A 116 -22.40 7.22 -27.26
CA GLN A 116 -23.41 7.92 -26.48
C GLN A 116 -22.83 9.17 -25.83
N GLN A 117 -23.68 10.15 -25.58
CA GLN A 117 -23.32 11.32 -24.77
C GLN A 117 -22.89 10.88 -23.37
N LEU A 118 -21.81 11.47 -22.89
CA LEU A 118 -21.46 11.42 -21.47
C LEU A 118 -22.39 12.41 -20.79
N ASN A 119 -23.43 11.92 -20.11
CA ASN A 119 -24.29 12.76 -19.28
C ASN A 119 -24.31 12.18 -17.87
N LEU A 120 -23.44 12.70 -17.02
CA LEU A 120 -23.30 12.23 -15.66
C LEU A 120 -24.45 12.80 -14.82
N HIS A 121 -25.26 11.94 -14.21
CA HIS A 121 -26.37 12.39 -13.37
C HIS A 121 -25.90 13.28 -12.21
N TRP A 122 -26.71 14.25 -11.80
CA TRP A 122 -26.34 15.20 -10.74
C TRP A 122 -25.97 14.53 -9.41
N LEU A 123 -26.63 13.40 -9.08
CA LEU A 123 -26.27 12.60 -7.90
C LEU A 123 -24.85 12.05 -7.98
N HIS A 124 -24.43 11.57 -9.16
CA HIS A 124 -23.06 11.11 -9.37
C HIS A 124 -22.06 12.26 -9.37
N LYS A 125 -22.43 13.44 -9.89
CA LYS A 125 -21.61 14.65 -9.78
C LYS A 125 -21.32 15.00 -8.31
N ILE A 126 -22.31 14.89 -7.44
CA ILE A 126 -22.12 15.05 -5.98
C ILE A 126 -21.18 13.97 -5.44
N GLY A 127 -21.41 12.70 -5.78
CA GLY A 127 -20.57 11.58 -5.32
C GLY A 127 -19.10 11.72 -5.76
N VAL A 128 -18.86 12.11 -7.01
CA VAL A 128 -17.52 12.39 -7.56
C VAL A 128 -16.86 13.54 -6.82
N THR A 129 -17.61 14.63 -6.58
CA THR A 129 -17.09 15.80 -5.85
C THR A 129 -16.73 15.44 -4.41
N ALA A 130 -17.61 14.69 -3.73
CA ALA A 130 -17.36 14.22 -2.37
C ALA A 130 -16.10 13.35 -2.30
N ALA A 131 -16.00 12.34 -3.18
CA ALA A 131 -14.85 11.46 -3.25
C ALA A 131 -13.55 12.21 -3.55
N LEU A 132 -13.59 13.20 -4.45
CA LEU A 132 -12.44 14.05 -4.76
C LEU A 132 -12.00 14.86 -3.54
N LEU A 133 -12.92 15.56 -2.89
CA LEU A 133 -12.63 16.39 -1.72
C LEU A 133 -12.09 15.55 -0.56
N THR A 134 -12.71 14.41 -0.25
CA THR A 134 -12.24 13.53 0.83
C THR A 134 -10.86 12.97 0.54
N THR A 135 -10.56 12.62 -0.72
CA THR A 135 -9.23 12.12 -1.11
C THR A 135 -8.17 13.22 -1.01
N VAL A 136 -8.47 14.43 -1.48
CA VAL A 136 -7.55 15.58 -1.37
C VAL A 136 -7.28 15.91 0.10
N ILE A 137 -8.32 15.94 0.94
CA ILE A 137 -8.16 16.15 2.39
C ILE A 137 -7.33 15.03 3.02
N GLY A 138 -7.58 13.78 2.65
CA GLY A 138 -6.82 12.62 3.13
C GLY A 138 -5.32 12.71 2.78
N ILE A 139 -5.01 13.02 1.52
CA ILE A 139 -3.63 13.22 1.05
C ILE A 139 -2.96 14.36 1.82
N ILE A 140 -3.60 15.53 1.92
CA ILE A 140 -3.05 16.67 2.67
C ILE A 140 -2.80 16.30 4.13
N SER A 141 -3.74 15.58 4.75
CA SER A 141 -3.61 15.15 6.15
C SER A 141 -2.40 14.24 6.32
N VAL A 142 -2.26 13.19 5.50
CA VAL A 142 -1.10 12.28 5.55
C VAL A 142 0.21 13.03 5.28
N THR A 143 0.28 13.91 4.29
CA THR A 143 1.48 14.72 4.03
C THR A 143 1.85 15.61 5.23
N GLN A 144 0.88 16.14 5.98
CA GLN A 144 1.17 16.99 7.14
C GLN A 144 1.53 16.20 8.40
N THR A 145 1.00 14.98 8.56
CA THR A 145 1.13 14.22 9.80
C THR A 145 2.09 13.05 9.73
N TRP A 146 2.30 12.50 8.53
CA TRP A 146 2.97 11.23 8.29
C TRP A 146 3.76 11.29 6.96
N GLU A 147 4.50 12.39 6.77
CA GLU A 147 5.21 12.72 5.52
C GLU A 147 6.20 11.63 5.08
N GLN A 148 6.91 11.03 6.04
CA GLN A 148 7.98 10.06 5.78
C GLN A 148 7.49 8.77 5.11
N GLU A 149 6.19 8.46 5.19
CA GLU A 149 5.66 7.26 4.54
C GLU A 149 5.46 7.40 3.05
N TRP A 150 5.49 8.61 2.50
CA TRP A 150 5.51 8.77 1.05
C TRP A 150 6.73 8.09 0.42
N ASP A 151 7.79 7.85 1.20
CA ASP A 151 8.98 7.11 0.77
C ASP A 151 8.70 5.62 0.49
N VAL A 152 7.59 5.05 1.00
CA VAL A 152 7.21 3.65 0.70
C VAL A 152 6.90 3.47 -0.79
N ILE A 153 6.34 4.49 -1.44
CA ILE A 153 5.93 4.45 -2.86
C ILE A 153 7.11 4.27 -3.82
N PRO A 154 8.18 5.08 -3.79
CA PRO A 154 9.33 4.85 -4.65
C PRO A 154 10.07 3.54 -4.33
N ILE A 155 9.98 3.04 -3.09
CA ILE A 155 10.55 1.73 -2.71
C ILE A 155 9.69 0.60 -3.29
N SER A 156 8.36 0.68 -3.17
CA SER A 156 7.44 -0.33 -3.70
C SER A 156 7.51 -0.40 -5.21
N PHE A 157 7.69 0.72 -5.93
CA PHE A 157 7.90 0.70 -7.38
C PHE A 157 9.15 -0.06 -7.82
N GLN A 158 10.17 -0.20 -6.97
CA GLN A 158 11.31 -1.07 -7.25
C GLN A 158 10.92 -2.55 -7.22
N ALA A 159 9.84 -2.93 -6.52
CA ALA A 159 9.30 -4.29 -6.52
C ALA A 159 8.21 -4.48 -7.59
N THR A 160 7.24 -3.56 -7.63
CA THR A 160 5.98 -3.71 -8.37
C THR A 160 6.05 -3.14 -9.79
N GLY A 161 6.99 -2.23 -10.08
CA GLY A 161 7.12 -1.52 -11.35
C GLY A 161 7.02 -2.42 -12.59
N PRO A 162 7.80 -3.53 -12.68
CA PRO A 162 7.71 -4.50 -13.77
C PRO A 162 6.29 -5.01 -14.04
N PHE A 163 5.52 -5.29 -12.99
CA PHE A 163 4.17 -5.84 -13.10
C PHE A 163 3.11 -4.75 -13.35
N LEU A 164 3.30 -3.58 -12.75
CA LEU A 164 2.47 -2.40 -13.02
C LEU A 164 2.58 -1.97 -14.49
N HIS A 165 3.75 -2.08 -15.10
CA HIS A 165 3.93 -1.87 -16.54
C HIS A 165 3.07 -2.84 -17.36
N VAL A 166 3.16 -4.14 -17.10
CA VAL A 166 2.37 -5.16 -17.80
C VAL A 166 0.87 -4.90 -17.63
N GLY A 167 0.43 -4.55 -16.41
CA GLY A 167 -0.96 -4.18 -16.13
C GLY A 167 -1.41 -2.93 -16.90
N ALA A 168 -0.59 -1.87 -16.91
CA ALA A 168 -0.86 -0.64 -17.66
C ALA A 168 -0.94 -0.90 -19.17
N LEU A 169 -0.06 -1.76 -19.69
CA LEU A 169 -0.05 -2.15 -21.09
C LEU A 169 -1.29 -2.98 -21.46
N ALA A 170 -1.70 -3.93 -20.62
CA ALA A 170 -2.92 -4.68 -20.81
C ALA A 170 -4.16 -3.76 -20.83
N ALA A 171 -4.23 -2.78 -19.91
CA ALA A 171 -5.30 -1.79 -19.89
C ALA A 171 -5.31 -0.91 -21.16
N ALA A 172 -4.16 -0.42 -21.61
CA ALA A 172 -4.04 0.35 -22.86
C ALA A 172 -4.45 -0.49 -24.09
N THR A 173 -4.07 -1.76 -24.11
CA THR A 173 -4.44 -2.72 -25.16
C THR A 173 -5.95 -2.94 -25.19
N ALA A 174 -6.60 -3.09 -24.03
CA ALA A 174 -8.06 -3.22 -23.94
C ALA A 174 -8.77 -1.93 -24.43
N LEU A 175 -8.25 -0.76 -24.06
CA LEU A 175 -8.78 0.54 -24.51
C LEU A 175 -8.63 0.75 -26.02
N SER A 176 -7.70 0.05 -26.69
CA SER A 176 -7.52 0.14 -28.15
C SER A 176 -8.78 -0.23 -28.92
N TRP A 177 -9.64 -1.11 -28.40
CA TRP A 177 -10.93 -1.43 -29.02
C TRP A 177 -11.84 -0.21 -29.14
N ILE A 178 -11.92 0.56 -28.06
CA ILE A 178 -12.75 1.78 -28.00
C ILE A 178 -12.16 2.84 -28.94
N VAL A 179 -10.84 3.06 -28.88
CA VAL A 179 -10.15 4.06 -29.70
C VAL A 179 -10.24 3.71 -31.19
N ALA A 180 -10.01 2.45 -31.57
CA ALA A 180 -10.11 1.99 -32.94
C ALA A 180 -11.52 2.16 -33.50
N GLY A 181 -12.56 1.88 -32.70
CA GLY A 181 -13.94 2.15 -33.07
C GLY A 181 -14.22 3.65 -33.32
N GLN A 182 -13.64 4.53 -32.50
CA GLN A 182 -13.75 5.99 -32.69
C GLN A 182 -13.02 6.47 -33.95
N VAL A 183 -11.78 6.01 -34.15
CA VAL A 183 -10.96 6.31 -35.35
C VAL A 183 -11.68 5.86 -36.63
N ALA A 184 -12.25 4.65 -36.63
CA ALA A 184 -12.95 4.12 -37.78
C ALA A 184 -14.27 4.86 -38.08
N ARG A 185 -14.91 5.46 -37.07
CA ARG A 185 -16.11 6.32 -37.22
C ARG A 185 -15.76 7.75 -37.68
N ALA A 186 -14.72 8.35 -37.10
CA ALA A 186 -14.35 9.74 -37.33
C ALA A 186 -13.43 9.95 -38.54
N GLU A 187 -12.91 8.87 -39.15
CA GLU A 187 -11.92 8.89 -40.23
C GLU A 187 -10.65 9.69 -39.92
N LYS A 188 -10.32 9.85 -38.62
CA LYS A 188 -9.15 10.60 -38.15
C LYS A 188 -8.19 9.68 -37.42
N THR A 189 -6.90 9.89 -37.60
CA THR A 189 -5.86 9.18 -36.84
C THR A 189 -5.82 9.65 -35.39
N SER A 190 -5.62 8.71 -34.46
CA SER A 190 -5.49 9.02 -33.03
C SER A 190 -4.02 9.08 -32.61
N THR A 191 -3.32 10.15 -33.01
CA THR A 191 -1.89 10.35 -32.71
C THR A 191 -1.55 10.30 -31.22
N THR A 192 -2.44 10.77 -30.36
CA THR A 192 -2.30 10.75 -28.89
C THR A 192 -2.29 9.33 -28.32
N PHE A 193 -3.07 8.42 -28.89
CA PHE A 193 -3.13 7.03 -28.41
C PHE A 193 -1.87 6.24 -28.80
N TYR A 194 -1.40 6.40 -30.04
CA TYR A 194 -0.17 5.74 -30.49
C TYR A 194 1.05 6.25 -29.73
N THR A 195 1.12 7.55 -29.43
CA THR A 195 2.20 8.11 -28.61
C THR A 195 2.15 7.61 -27.16
N LEU A 196 0.96 7.44 -26.58
CA LEU A 196 0.80 6.83 -25.25
C LEU A 196 1.30 5.38 -25.22
N ILE A 197 0.87 4.55 -26.18
CA ILE A 197 1.32 3.15 -26.28
C ILE A 197 2.84 3.08 -26.48
N LEU A 198 3.40 3.91 -27.37
CA LEU A 198 4.84 3.92 -27.59
C LEU A 198 5.62 4.28 -26.32
N ARG A 199 5.13 5.23 -25.53
CA ARG A 199 5.73 5.55 -24.21
C ARG A 199 5.66 4.36 -23.27
N LEU A 200 4.55 3.61 -23.26
CA LEU A 200 4.42 2.40 -22.44
C LEU A 200 5.42 1.31 -22.88
N TYR A 201 5.67 1.14 -24.17
CA TYR A 201 6.67 0.18 -24.66
C TYR A 201 8.10 0.53 -24.24
N VAL A 202 8.42 1.81 -24.12
CA VAL A 202 9.78 2.27 -23.73
C VAL A 202 9.93 2.41 -22.21
N LEU A 203 8.83 2.48 -21.45
CA LEU A 203 8.81 2.70 -20.00
C LEU A 203 9.71 1.72 -19.21
N PRO A 204 9.78 0.40 -19.53
CA PRO A 204 10.61 -0.54 -18.79
C PRO A 204 12.11 -0.22 -18.74
N LEU A 205 12.62 0.60 -19.67
CA LEU A 205 14.01 1.09 -19.64
C LEU A 205 14.31 2.02 -18.46
N TYR A 206 13.28 2.65 -17.91
CA TYR A 206 13.41 3.59 -16.79
C TYR A 206 13.07 2.96 -15.44
N LEU A 207 12.60 1.71 -15.43
CA LEU A 207 12.29 0.99 -14.20
C LEU A 207 13.57 0.36 -13.62
N THR A 208 13.93 0.75 -12.41
CA THR A 208 15.05 0.16 -11.67
C THR A 208 14.52 -0.71 -10.55
N SER A 209 14.93 -1.97 -10.52
CA SER A 209 14.60 -2.93 -9.46
C SER A 209 15.86 -3.65 -8.99
N PRO A 210 16.17 -3.66 -7.68
CA PRO A 210 17.23 -4.50 -7.12
C PRO A 210 17.01 -5.99 -7.41
N CYS A 211 15.76 -6.42 -7.56
CA CYS A 211 15.39 -7.82 -7.77
C CYS A 211 15.45 -8.28 -9.23
N ILE A 212 15.77 -7.39 -10.17
CA ILE A 212 16.16 -7.77 -11.53
C ILE A 212 17.68 -8.00 -11.54
N THR A 213 18.10 -9.16 -11.04
CA THR A 213 19.51 -9.54 -10.95
C THR A 213 19.66 -11.05 -11.14
N ASP A 214 20.87 -11.48 -11.48
CA ASP A 214 21.16 -12.91 -11.61
C ASP A 214 21.05 -13.59 -10.24
N PRO A 215 20.25 -14.67 -10.10
CA PRO A 215 20.13 -15.45 -8.87
C PRO A 215 21.46 -15.86 -8.23
N SER A 216 22.49 -16.13 -9.05
CA SER A 216 23.82 -16.52 -8.57
C SER A 216 24.57 -15.41 -7.85
N THR A 217 24.18 -14.14 -8.07
CA THR A 217 24.79 -12.96 -7.44
C THR A 217 24.08 -12.54 -6.15
N LEU A 218 22.94 -13.17 -5.83
CA LEU A 218 22.15 -12.83 -4.67
C LEU A 218 22.95 -13.07 -3.38
N LYS A 219 22.93 -12.08 -2.49
CA LYS A 219 23.57 -12.18 -1.18
C LYS A 219 22.85 -13.23 -0.30
N PRO A 220 23.52 -13.76 0.73
CA PRO A 220 22.87 -14.61 1.72
C PRO A 220 21.62 -13.94 2.28
N ARG A 221 20.66 -14.78 2.68
CA ARG A 221 19.41 -14.33 3.26
C ARG A 221 19.65 -13.39 4.44
N PRO A 222 19.04 -12.18 4.47
CA PRO A 222 19.20 -11.26 5.57
C PRO A 222 18.75 -11.88 6.88
N GLU A 223 19.54 -11.62 7.93
CA GLU A 223 19.16 -11.99 9.28
C GLU A 223 17.87 -11.27 9.70
N VAL A 224 17.09 -11.89 10.58
CA VAL A 224 15.86 -11.30 11.11
C VAL A 224 16.06 -11.08 12.60
N PHE A 225 15.89 -9.84 13.03
CA PHE A 225 15.90 -9.39 14.41
C PHE A 225 14.45 -9.22 14.88
N GLY A 226 14.17 -9.61 16.12
CA GLY A 226 12.87 -9.38 16.72
C GLY A 226 12.74 -7.94 17.20
N HIS A 227 12.00 -7.12 16.47
CA HIS A 227 11.71 -5.72 16.83
C HIS A 227 10.86 -5.68 18.09
N GLN A 228 11.40 -5.19 19.20
CA GLN A 228 10.74 -5.21 20.51
C GLN A 228 10.26 -6.63 20.92
N GLY A 229 10.97 -7.66 20.43
CA GLY A 229 10.57 -9.07 20.50
C GLY A 229 9.80 -9.53 19.26
N ALA A 230 8.55 -9.91 19.42
CA ALA A 230 7.64 -10.24 18.33
C ALA A 230 6.23 -9.67 18.62
N PRO A 231 6.03 -8.34 18.54
CA PRO A 231 4.77 -7.64 18.81
C PRO A 231 3.54 -8.27 18.17
N MET A 232 3.63 -8.80 16.94
CA MET A 232 2.48 -9.48 16.32
C MET A 232 2.05 -10.77 17.03
N LEU A 233 2.90 -11.35 17.89
CA LEU A 233 2.67 -12.62 18.60
C LEU A 233 2.51 -12.46 20.12
N ALA A 234 3.00 -11.37 20.70
CA ALA A 234 3.08 -11.13 22.14
C ALA A 234 3.35 -9.65 22.45
N PRO A 235 2.95 -9.16 23.65
CA PRO A 235 3.10 -7.76 24.04
C PRO A 235 4.56 -7.29 23.92
N GLU A 236 4.79 -6.24 23.14
CA GLU A 236 6.11 -5.65 22.89
C GLU A 236 6.93 -5.41 24.16
N ASN A 237 8.26 -5.50 24.05
CA ASN A 237 9.21 -5.23 25.14
C ASN A 237 9.00 -6.07 26.43
N THR A 238 8.27 -7.20 26.37
CA THR A 238 8.13 -8.17 27.46
C THR A 238 9.02 -9.38 27.26
N LEU A 239 9.37 -10.07 28.37
CA LEU A 239 10.16 -11.31 28.30
C LEU A 239 9.48 -12.37 27.41
N TRP A 240 8.15 -12.45 27.46
CA TRP A 240 7.39 -13.36 26.60
C TRP A 240 7.53 -13.02 25.12
N SER A 241 7.53 -11.74 24.75
CA SER A 241 7.70 -11.33 23.35
C SER A 241 9.07 -11.69 22.79
N PHE A 242 10.13 -11.52 23.58
CA PHE A 242 11.47 -11.99 23.20
C PHE A 242 11.56 -13.52 23.12
N GLN A 243 10.92 -14.25 24.04
CA GLN A 243 10.83 -15.71 23.95
C GLN A 243 10.11 -16.16 22.67
N ARG A 244 9.04 -15.46 22.25
CA ARG A 244 8.35 -15.72 20.99
C ARG A 244 9.24 -15.44 19.79
N ALA A 245 9.98 -14.34 19.79
CA ALA A 245 10.96 -14.05 18.73
C ALA A 245 12.00 -15.17 18.60
N LEU A 246 12.59 -15.61 19.71
CA LEU A 246 13.56 -16.70 19.75
C LEU A 246 12.98 -18.03 19.25
N GLN A 247 11.72 -18.33 19.56
CA GLN A 247 11.01 -19.50 19.01
C GLN A 247 10.87 -19.45 17.48
N MET A 248 10.88 -18.24 16.89
CA MET A 248 10.89 -18.04 15.43
C MET A 248 12.31 -18.08 14.82
N ASN A 249 13.33 -18.42 15.62
CA ASN A 249 14.74 -18.49 15.20
C ASN A 249 15.27 -17.16 14.64
N VAL A 250 14.98 -16.05 15.32
CA VAL A 250 15.61 -14.74 15.04
C VAL A 250 17.11 -14.78 15.38
N SER A 251 17.91 -14.01 14.65
CA SER A 251 19.36 -13.90 14.88
C SER A 251 19.71 -12.96 16.04
N GLY A 252 18.83 -12.01 16.31
CA GLY A 252 18.98 -11.05 17.40
C GLY A 252 17.65 -10.50 17.89
N LEU A 253 17.73 -9.75 18.98
CA LEU A 253 16.62 -9.10 19.65
C LEU A 253 16.89 -7.59 19.65
N GLU A 254 15.89 -6.81 19.29
CA GLU A 254 15.93 -5.35 19.36
C GLU A 254 14.99 -4.85 20.45
N ALA A 255 15.40 -3.86 21.24
CA ALA A 255 14.56 -3.27 22.27
C ALA A 255 14.80 -1.77 22.44
N ASP A 256 13.83 -1.07 22.98
CA ASP A 256 13.97 0.33 23.41
C ASP A 256 14.21 0.35 24.92
N VAL A 257 15.24 1.09 25.35
CA VAL A 257 15.65 1.13 26.75
C VAL A 257 15.48 2.54 27.30
N ALA A 258 14.76 2.64 28.42
CA ALA A 258 14.71 3.80 29.29
C ALA A 258 15.44 3.51 30.60
N ILE A 259 15.69 4.54 31.40
CA ILE A 259 16.27 4.43 32.74
C ILE A 259 15.28 4.95 33.77
N SER A 260 15.11 4.22 34.87
CA SER A 260 14.27 4.62 36.00
C SER A 260 14.96 5.68 36.87
N VAL A 261 14.20 6.32 37.76
CA VAL A 261 14.72 7.38 38.66
C VAL A 261 15.86 6.88 39.57
N ASP A 262 15.83 5.60 39.92
CA ASP A 262 16.81 4.89 40.73
C ASP A 262 17.90 4.18 39.89
N GLY A 263 18.01 4.50 38.60
CA GLY A 263 19.14 4.09 37.76
C GLY A 263 19.06 2.68 37.17
N VAL A 264 17.89 2.05 37.16
CA VAL A 264 17.70 0.72 36.57
C VAL A 264 17.25 0.85 35.11
N PRO A 265 18.02 0.32 34.14
CA PRO A 265 17.59 0.30 32.75
C PRO A 265 16.48 -0.73 32.51
N PHE A 266 15.39 -0.30 31.87
CA PHE A 266 14.21 -1.12 31.59
C PHE A 266 13.68 -0.88 30.18
N LEU A 267 12.88 -1.82 29.69
CA LEU A 267 12.41 -1.82 28.32
C LEU A 267 11.10 -1.05 28.19
N MET A 268 11.09 -0.01 27.35
CA MET A 268 9.92 0.81 27.10
C MET A 268 10.09 1.65 25.82
N HIS A 269 9.23 1.39 24.84
CA HIS A 269 9.18 2.19 23.61
C HIS A 269 8.51 3.55 23.84
N ASP A 270 7.46 3.64 24.64
CA ASP A 270 6.72 4.88 24.80
C ASP A 270 7.39 5.87 25.76
N LEU A 271 7.00 7.15 25.68
CA LEU A 271 7.42 8.15 26.67
C LEU A 271 6.71 7.97 28.02
N THR A 272 5.52 7.38 28.04
CA THR A 272 4.69 7.14 29.23
C THR A 272 4.35 5.64 29.32
N LEU A 273 3.83 5.21 30.47
CA LEU A 273 3.47 3.79 30.70
C LEU A 273 2.03 3.47 30.25
N ARG A 274 1.30 4.47 29.75
CA ARG A 274 -0.16 4.42 29.61
C ARG A 274 -0.68 3.36 28.63
N ARG A 275 0.01 3.18 27.49
CA ARG A 275 -0.46 2.30 26.41
C ARG A 275 -0.25 0.83 26.74
N THR A 276 0.94 0.52 27.24
CA THR A 276 1.45 -0.85 27.35
C THR A 276 1.44 -1.37 28.78
N THR A 277 0.82 -0.65 29.73
CA THR A 277 0.69 -1.11 31.11
C THR A 277 -0.65 -0.74 31.74
N ASP A 278 -0.88 -1.19 32.98
CA ASP A 278 -2.02 -0.79 33.82
C ASP A 278 -1.73 0.38 34.78
N VAL A 279 -0.77 1.25 34.45
CA VAL A 279 -0.40 2.42 35.27
C VAL A 279 -1.59 3.27 35.68
N GLY A 280 -2.60 3.47 34.83
CA GLY A 280 -3.79 4.26 35.17
C GLY A 280 -4.66 3.62 36.27
N LYS A 281 -4.50 2.31 36.54
CA LYS A 281 -5.17 1.61 37.64
C LYS A 281 -4.32 1.60 38.91
N VAL A 282 -3.01 1.37 38.78
CA VAL A 282 -2.10 1.22 39.93
C VAL A 282 -1.65 2.58 40.47
N PHE A 283 -1.38 3.54 39.58
CA PHE A 283 -0.92 4.90 39.87
C PHE A 283 -1.75 5.94 39.08
N PRO A 284 -3.05 6.11 39.39
CA PRO A 284 -3.96 6.96 38.60
C PRO A 284 -3.48 8.42 38.46
N ASP A 285 -2.89 8.98 39.52
CA ASP A 285 -2.40 10.36 39.54
C ASP A 285 -1.13 10.57 38.69
N ARG A 286 -0.49 9.47 38.25
CA ARG A 286 0.80 9.47 37.55
C ARG A 286 0.72 8.85 36.15
N GLU A 287 -0.48 8.60 35.63
CA GLU A 287 -0.67 7.97 34.31
C GLU A 287 0.05 8.72 33.17
N LYS A 288 0.14 10.06 33.28
CA LYS A 288 0.76 10.94 32.29
C LYS A 288 2.24 11.22 32.55
N ASP A 289 2.79 10.74 33.67
CA ASP A 289 4.20 10.88 33.97
C ASP A 289 5.02 10.12 32.93
N LYS A 290 6.23 10.63 32.65
CA LYS A 290 7.17 9.92 31.80
C LYS A 290 7.56 8.61 32.46
N ALA A 291 7.73 7.54 31.68
CA ALA A 291 8.11 6.23 32.19
C ALA A 291 9.42 6.28 33.01
N SER A 292 10.37 7.13 32.61
CA SER A 292 11.62 7.32 33.35
C SER A 292 11.45 7.98 34.72
N GLN A 293 10.31 8.60 35.03
CA GLN A 293 10.04 9.23 36.33
C GLN A 293 9.54 8.24 37.39
N PHE A 294 9.42 6.96 37.05
CA PHE A 294 9.12 5.90 38.00
C PHE A 294 10.41 5.25 38.51
N ASN A 295 10.42 4.82 39.77
CA ASN A 295 11.47 3.96 40.29
C ASN A 295 11.22 2.51 39.85
N TRP A 296 12.22 1.63 39.96
CA TRP A 296 12.10 0.25 39.52
C TRP A 296 11.06 -0.55 40.32
N THR A 297 10.93 -0.27 41.62
CA THR A 297 9.96 -0.97 42.49
C THR A 297 8.51 -0.68 42.09
N ASP A 298 8.22 0.54 41.63
CA ASP A 298 6.91 0.91 41.08
C ASP A 298 6.68 0.24 39.73
N LEU A 299 7.68 0.26 38.85
CA LEU A 299 7.60 -0.37 37.51
C LEU A 299 7.33 -1.88 37.60
N GLN A 300 7.92 -2.57 38.59
CA GLN A 300 7.70 -4.00 38.81
C GLN A 300 6.28 -4.36 39.24
N GLN A 301 5.49 -3.41 39.76
CA GLN A 301 4.10 -3.65 40.15
C GLN A 301 3.16 -3.65 38.94
N LEU A 302 3.59 -3.10 37.80
CA LEU A 302 2.75 -2.92 36.63
C LEU A 302 2.64 -4.19 35.80
N ASN A 303 1.43 -4.45 35.33
CA ASN A 303 1.15 -5.46 34.32
C ASN A 303 1.43 -4.89 32.93
N ALA A 304 2.25 -5.57 32.13
CA ALA A 304 2.62 -5.13 30.78
C ALA A 304 2.06 -6.03 29.66
N GLY A 305 1.02 -6.84 29.94
CA GLY A 305 0.51 -7.81 28.97
C GLY A 305 -1.01 -7.91 28.82
N GLN A 306 -1.80 -7.46 29.79
CA GLN A 306 -3.26 -7.47 29.69
C GLN A 306 -3.79 -6.53 28.60
N TRP A 307 -3.12 -5.39 28.37
CA TRP A 307 -3.48 -4.43 27.32
C TRP A 307 -3.50 -5.13 25.95
N PHE A 308 -2.53 -5.99 25.66
CA PHE A 308 -2.42 -6.69 24.39
C PHE A 308 -3.62 -7.60 24.13
N LEU A 309 -4.11 -8.29 25.16
CA LEU A 309 -5.30 -9.16 25.05
C LEU A 309 -6.60 -8.37 24.92
N LYS A 310 -6.63 -7.15 25.48
CA LYS A 310 -7.82 -6.29 25.50
C LYS A 310 -7.96 -5.52 24.19
N ASP A 311 -6.87 -4.89 23.76
CA ASP A 311 -6.85 -3.94 22.66
C ASP A 311 -6.52 -4.63 21.31
N ASP A 312 -5.95 -5.85 21.34
CA ASP A 312 -5.65 -6.73 20.20
C ASP A 312 -5.04 -5.98 19.00
N PRO A 313 -3.87 -5.33 19.18
CA PRO A 313 -3.33 -4.37 18.21
C PRO A 313 -3.04 -4.95 16.81
N PHE A 314 -2.89 -6.27 16.71
CA PHE A 314 -2.57 -6.98 15.47
C PHE A 314 -3.64 -8.01 15.06
N TRP A 315 -4.80 -8.03 15.73
CA TRP A 315 -5.89 -9.00 15.51
C TRP A 315 -5.46 -10.47 15.62
N THR A 316 -4.49 -10.75 16.49
CA THR A 316 -3.92 -12.09 16.66
C THR A 316 -4.44 -12.80 17.90
N VAL A 317 -5.12 -12.12 18.82
CA VAL A 317 -5.60 -12.70 20.09
C VAL A 317 -6.57 -13.87 19.87
N ASN A 318 -7.35 -13.86 18.78
CA ASN A 318 -8.25 -14.97 18.45
C ASN A 318 -7.49 -16.27 18.06
N THR A 319 -6.27 -16.15 17.55
CA THR A 319 -5.42 -17.29 17.13
C THR A 319 -4.62 -17.89 18.29
N MET A 320 -4.50 -17.16 19.41
CA MET A 320 -3.74 -17.60 20.58
C MET A 320 -4.44 -18.72 21.36
N THR A 321 -3.66 -19.70 21.78
CA THR A 321 -4.11 -20.73 22.72
C THR A 321 -4.39 -20.16 24.11
N LEU A 322 -5.22 -20.86 24.92
CA LEU A 322 -5.50 -20.45 26.30
C LEU A 322 -4.21 -20.33 27.15
N ARG A 323 -3.23 -21.19 26.90
CA ARG A 323 -1.93 -21.13 27.56
C ARG A 323 -1.16 -19.86 27.20
N GLU A 324 -1.12 -19.50 25.92
CA GLU A 324 -0.46 -18.27 25.46
C GLU A 324 -1.15 -17.02 26.02
N LYS A 325 -2.49 -17.01 26.08
CA LYS A 325 -3.25 -15.92 26.72
C LYS A 325 -2.89 -15.79 28.20
N ASN A 326 -2.81 -16.89 28.93
CA ASN A 326 -2.44 -16.90 30.35
C ASN A 326 -1.00 -16.41 30.59
N LEU A 327 -0.05 -16.77 29.71
CA LEU A 327 1.34 -16.28 29.80
C LEU A 327 1.41 -14.78 29.48
N THR A 328 0.66 -14.35 28.47
CA THR A 328 0.56 -12.95 28.05
C THR A 328 -0.02 -12.07 29.16
N ALA A 329 -1.14 -12.49 29.78
CA ALA A 329 -1.78 -11.74 30.86
C ALA A 329 -0.90 -11.57 32.11
N LYS A 330 0.17 -12.36 32.25
CA LYS A 330 1.08 -12.35 33.41
C LYS A 330 2.38 -11.59 33.17
N GLN A 331 2.55 -10.94 32.01
CA GLN A 331 3.76 -10.16 31.74
C GLN A 331 3.83 -8.90 32.61
N SER A 332 5.06 -8.55 32.99
CA SER A 332 5.42 -7.32 33.70
C SER A 332 6.38 -6.49 32.85
N VAL A 333 6.67 -5.26 33.28
CA VAL A 333 7.76 -4.46 32.70
C VAL A 333 9.07 -5.25 32.79
N CYS A 334 9.81 -5.31 31.68
CA CYS A 334 11.04 -6.06 31.55
C CYS A 334 12.25 -5.16 31.82
N SER A 335 13.22 -5.62 32.61
CA SER A 335 14.52 -4.94 32.75
C SER A 335 15.45 -5.29 31.59
N LEU A 336 16.42 -4.43 31.33
CA LEU A 336 17.48 -4.74 30.36
C LEU A 336 18.27 -5.99 30.79
N GLU A 337 18.54 -6.15 32.09
CA GLU A 337 19.25 -7.32 32.65
C GLU A 337 18.52 -8.64 32.35
N GLN A 338 17.20 -8.66 32.44
CA GLN A 338 16.38 -9.84 32.10
C GLN A 338 16.46 -10.19 30.61
N LEU A 339 16.39 -9.19 29.72
CA LEU A 339 16.59 -9.41 28.28
C LEU A 339 17.98 -9.95 27.97
N LEU A 340 19.02 -9.36 28.55
CA LEU A 340 20.40 -9.79 28.34
C LEU A 340 20.64 -11.22 28.86
N SER A 341 20.05 -11.57 30.00
CA SER A 341 20.11 -12.92 30.56
C SER A 341 19.46 -13.94 29.62
N LEU A 342 18.27 -13.61 29.08
CA LEU A 342 17.59 -14.46 28.10
C LEU A 342 18.41 -14.61 26.81
N ALA A 343 18.95 -13.50 26.30
CA ALA A 343 19.77 -13.50 25.10
C ALA A 343 21.07 -14.30 25.28
N SER A 344 21.72 -14.16 26.43
CA SER A 344 22.91 -14.95 26.79
C SER A 344 22.61 -16.45 26.83
N TYR A 345 21.45 -16.84 27.39
CA TYR A 345 21.04 -18.24 27.45
C TYR A 345 20.83 -18.85 26.04
N HIS A 346 20.31 -18.06 25.11
CA HIS A 346 20.07 -18.49 23.73
C HIS A 346 21.20 -18.15 22.75
N ASN A 347 22.31 -17.57 23.23
CA ASN A 347 23.41 -17.07 22.40
C ASN A 347 22.92 -16.16 21.25
N SER A 348 21.98 -15.25 21.56
CA SER A 348 21.38 -14.32 20.62
C SER A 348 21.94 -12.91 20.85
N THR A 349 22.09 -12.15 19.77
CA THR A 349 22.61 -10.77 19.86
C THR A 349 21.51 -9.82 20.30
N VAL A 350 21.81 -8.86 21.17
CA VAL A 350 20.88 -7.80 21.57
C VAL A 350 21.37 -6.47 21.03
N VAL A 351 20.50 -5.78 20.31
CA VAL A 351 20.65 -4.36 19.97
C VAL A 351 19.60 -3.59 20.75
N PHE A 352 19.96 -2.45 21.30
CA PHE A 352 18.99 -1.63 22.01
C PHE A 352 19.15 -0.15 21.71
N ARG A 353 18.04 0.56 21.62
CA ARG A 353 18.00 2.02 21.47
C ARG A 353 17.89 2.64 22.85
N LEU A 354 19.00 3.15 23.37
CA LEU A 354 19.03 3.75 24.70
C LEU A 354 18.56 5.21 24.64
N ARG A 355 17.49 5.52 25.35
CA ARG A 355 16.92 6.86 25.41
C ARG A 355 17.57 7.68 26.53
N ARG A 356 18.10 8.84 26.18
CA ARG A 356 18.53 9.82 27.17
C ARG A 356 17.33 10.32 27.98
N PRO A 357 17.37 10.26 29.33
CA PRO A 357 16.31 10.82 30.16
C PRO A 357 16.26 12.36 30.06
N PRO A 358 15.18 13.04 30.53
CA PRO A 358 15.11 14.50 30.50
C PRO A 358 16.15 15.14 31.44
N PRO A 359 16.55 16.41 31.23
CA PRO A 359 17.57 17.10 32.04
C PRO A 359 17.31 17.12 33.55
N GLU A 360 16.04 17.14 33.96
CA GLU A 360 15.58 17.15 35.36
C GLU A 360 15.81 15.79 36.07
N HIS A 361 16.10 14.73 35.32
CA HIS A 361 16.16 13.36 35.83
C HIS A 361 17.46 13.11 36.63
N PRO A 362 17.42 12.43 37.79
CA PRO A 362 18.62 12.20 38.62
C PRO A 362 19.76 11.50 37.87
N CYS A 363 19.44 10.52 37.03
CA CYS A 363 20.42 9.80 36.20
C CYS A 363 20.78 10.52 34.88
N TYR A 364 20.42 11.79 34.67
CA TYR A 364 20.69 12.48 33.40
C TYR A 364 22.18 12.52 33.04
N ALA A 365 23.05 12.67 34.03
CA ALA A 365 24.50 12.69 33.82
C ALA A 365 25.12 11.28 33.82
N THR A 366 24.45 10.27 34.38
CA THR A 366 25.01 8.95 34.63
C THR A 366 24.41 7.84 33.78
N TRP A 367 23.36 8.11 33.00
CA TRP A 367 22.60 7.10 32.24
C TRP A 367 23.45 6.15 31.38
N ILE A 368 24.53 6.62 30.75
CA ILE A 368 25.46 5.76 30.00
C ILE A 368 26.17 4.80 30.94
N ASN A 369 26.75 5.32 32.03
CA ASN A 369 27.50 4.52 32.99
C ASN A 369 26.60 3.55 33.75
N ASP A 370 25.40 3.97 34.16
CA ASP A 370 24.41 3.13 34.83
C ASP A 370 23.97 1.98 33.92
N THR A 371 23.74 2.27 32.63
CA THR A 371 23.41 1.25 31.63
C THR A 371 24.58 0.30 31.38
N LEU A 372 25.80 0.82 31.23
CA LEU A 372 27.00 0.02 31.04
C LEU A 372 27.22 -0.94 32.22
N GLN A 373 27.06 -0.45 33.46
CA GLN A 373 27.15 -1.27 34.66
C GLN A 373 26.08 -2.36 34.70
N ALA A 374 24.84 -2.05 34.35
CA ALA A 374 23.76 -3.04 34.27
C ALA A 374 24.07 -4.14 33.24
N VAL A 375 24.57 -3.76 32.05
CA VAL A 375 24.98 -4.73 31.01
C VAL A 375 26.12 -5.61 31.52
N GLN A 376 27.17 -5.04 32.12
CA GLN A 376 28.29 -5.81 32.65
C GLN A 376 27.87 -6.74 33.79
N LYS A 377 26.99 -6.28 34.68
CA LYS A 377 26.46 -7.05 35.81
C LYS A 377 25.63 -8.25 35.36
N SER A 378 24.92 -8.14 34.24
CA SER A 378 24.12 -9.25 33.68
C SER A 378 24.96 -10.49 33.30
N GLY A 379 26.29 -10.33 33.14
CA GLY A 379 27.19 -11.41 32.74
C GLY A 379 27.06 -11.83 31.27
N VAL A 380 26.28 -11.10 30.46
CA VAL A 380 26.17 -11.35 29.02
C VAL A 380 27.53 -11.24 28.34
N PRO A 381 27.89 -12.16 27.42
CA PRO A 381 29.07 -12.01 26.59
C PRO A 381 29.04 -10.68 25.83
N GLN A 382 30.11 -9.88 25.95
CA GLN A 382 30.17 -8.56 25.31
C GLN A 382 29.95 -8.62 23.79
N SER A 383 30.38 -9.71 23.15
CA SER A 383 30.19 -9.97 21.71
C SER A 383 28.73 -10.14 21.28
N LEU A 384 27.79 -10.27 22.23
CA LEU A 384 26.35 -10.33 21.95
C LEU A 384 25.66 -8.97 22.15
N VAL A 385 26.39 -7.91 22.49
CA VAL A 385 25.81 -6.60 22.77
C VAL A 385 26.15 -5.61 21.67
N MET A 386 25.14 -5.14 20.94
CA MET A 386 25.24 -4.05 19.99
C MET A 386 24.98 -2.71 20.70
N TRP A 387 26.06 -1.98 20.97
CA TRP A 387 26.03 -0.71 21.69
C TRP A 387 25.75 0.45 20.74
N THR A 388 24.56 1.05 20.87
CA THR A 388 24.07 2.11 19.98
C THR A 388 24.40 3.55 20.38
N PRO A 389 24.57 3.91 21.67
CA PRO A 389 24.90 5.30 22.03
C PRO A 389 26.23 5.77 21.45
N ASP A 390 26.19 6.93 20.77
CA ASP A 390 27.38 7.63 20.30
C ASP A 390 28.06 8.44 21.41
N ASP A 391 27.32 8.84 22.44
CA ASP A 391 27.85 9.51 23.62
C ASP A 391 28.85 8.63 24.39
N GLU A 392 29.96 9.23 24.82
CA GLU A 392 30.98 8.57 25.64
C GLU A 392 31.54 7.25 25.03
N ARG A 393 31.38 7.03 23.72
CA ARG A 393 31.76 5.79 23.04
C ARG A 393 33.22 5.40 23.29
N ALA A 394 34.15 6.35 23.31
CA ALA A 394 35.55 6.10 23.62
C ALA A 394 35.79 5.58 25.06
N GLN A 395 34.95 5.96 26.02
CA GLN A 395 35.00 5.41 27.37
C GLN A 395 34.38 4.01 27.40
N VAL A 396 33.22 3.82 26.78
CA VAL A 396 32.57 2.50 26.69
C VAL A 396 33.47 1.48 26.02
N THR A 397 34.11 1.82 24.89
CA THR A 397 35.04 0.92 24.19
C THR A 397 36.26 0.55 25.04
N ARG A 398 36.74 1.44 25.92
CA ARG A 398 37.83 1.12 26.86
C ARG A 398 37.38 0.15 27.94
N SER A 399 36.16 0.31 28.46
CA SER A 399 35.61 -0.53 29.53
C SER A 399 35.03 -1.86 29.06
N ALA A 400 34.50 -1.91 27.83
CA ALA A 400 33.84 -3.05 27.23
C ALA A 400 34.24 -3.19 25.74
N PRO A 401 35.50 -3.54 25.44
CA PRO A 401 36.02 -3.60 24.07
C PRO A 401 35.35 -4.66 23.19
N GLY A 402 34.64 -5.63 23.79
CA GLY A 402 33.91 -6.66 23.05
C GLY A 402 32.54 -6.23 22.54
N PHE A 403 32.03 -5.05 22.93
CA PHE A 403 30.75 -4.55 22.42
C PHE A 403 30.82 -4.25 20.93
N ILE A 404 29.78 -4.67 20.21
CA ILE A 404 29.62 -4.39 18.79
C ILE A 404 29.18 -2.93 18.63
N GLN A 405 30.08 -2.10 18.14
CA GLN A 405 29.82 -0.68 17.93
C GLN A 405 28.83 -0.48 16.78
N THR A 406 27.64 0.04 17.13
CA THR A 406 26.52 0.25 16.21
C THR A 406 26.10 1.73 16.29
N SER A 407 25.75 2.36 15.18
CA SER A 407 25.18 3.72 15.19
C SER A 407 23.74 3.71 14.69
N LEU A 408 22.94 4.65 15.22
CA LEU A 408 21.59 4.95 14.74
C LEU A 408 21.60 6.08 13.70
N GLU A 409 22.75 6.72 13.48
CA GLU A 409 22.89 7.84 12.56
C GLU A 409 23.52 7.38 11.24
N LYS A 410 22.95 7.85 10.13
CA LYS A 410 23.48 7.58 8.80
C LYS A 410 24.71 8.43 8.53
N HIS A 411 25.86 7.78 8.37
CA HIS A 411 27.14 8.41 8.03
C HIS A 411 27.82 7.69 6.86
N SER A 412 28.82 8.32 6.24
CA SER A 412 29.59 7.67 5.16
C SER A 412 30.41 6.49 5.70
N PRO A 413 30.71 5.47 4.87
CA PRO A 413 31.54 4.35 5.28
C PRO A 413 32.87 4.77 5.90
N GLU A 414 33.54 5.77 5.33
CA GLU A 414 34.82 6.28 5.83
C GLU A 414 34.68 6.92 7.20
N HIS A 415 33.58 7.64 7.45
CA HIS A 415 33.31 8.25 8.74
C HIS A 415 33.07 7.17 9.81
N LEU A 416 32.27 6.15 9.49
CA LEU A 416 31.99 5.04 10.40
C LEU A 416 33.25 4.26 10.77
N HIS A 417 34.11 3.97 9.79
CA HIS A 417 35.41 3.31 10.04
C HIS A 417 36.32 4.14 10.95
N ARG A 418 36.35 5.48 10.80
CA ARG A 418 37.13 6.36 11.70
C ARG A 418 36.63 6.32 13.14
N LEU A 419 35.32 6.13 13.34
CA LEU A 419 34.71 5.99 14.65
C LEU A 419 34.79 4.55 15.21
N GLY A 420 35.32 3.60 14.44
CA GLY A 420 35.35 2.18 14.82
C GLY A 420 33.97 1.52 14.81
N ILE A 421 33.02 2.08 14.05
CA ILE A 421 31.63 1.59 13.96
C ILE A 421 31.53 0.65 12.77
N SER A 422 31.08 -0.57 13.03
CA SER A 422 30.94 -1.62 12.00
C SER A 422 29.49 -1.95 11.67
N ARG A 423 28.52 -1.40 12.41
CA ARG A 423 27.10 -1.66 12.22
C ARG A 423 26.25 -0.40 12.23
N LEU A 424 25.15 -0.46 11.50
CA LEU A 424 24.11 0.57 11.47
C LEU A 424 22.75 -0.04 11.76
N LEU A 425 21.90 0.71 12.47
CA LEU A 425 20.49 0.42 12.64
C LEU A 425 19.68 1.64 12.16
N LEU A 426 19.11 1.56 10.97
CA LEU A 426 18.41 2.67 10.32
C LEU A 426 16.95 2.31 10.01
N ARG A 427 16.09 3.31 9.83
CA ARG A 427 14.75 3.05 9.28
C ARG A 427 14.87 2.62 7.80
N TYR A 428 13.99 1.75 7.31
CA TYR A 428 14.07 1.18 5.96
C TYR A 428 14.07 2.24 4.85
N ASN A 429 13.46 3.40 5.08
CA ASN A 429 13.43 4.51 4.12
C ASN A 429 14.65 5.44 4.18
N GLN A 430 15.58 5.23 5.13
CA GLN A 430 16.75 6.10 5.29
C GLN A 430 17.94 5.69 4.40
N ALA A 431 17.93 4.48 3.84
CA ALA A 431 18.99 3.96 2.98
C ALA A 431 18.45 3.44 1.65
N SER A 432 18.93 4.01 0.56
CA SER A 432 18.64 3.54 -0.80
C SER A 432 19.35 2.22 -1.11
N ALA A 433 18.86 1.47 -2.10
CA ALA A 433 19.48 0.22 -2.55
C ALA A 433 20.98 0.38 -2.90
N ARG A 434 21.38 1.55 -3.39
CA ARG A 434 22.79 1.87 -3.70
C ARG A 434 23.63 2.03 -2.44
N GLU A 435 23.13 2.78 -1.45
CA GLU A 435 23.80 2.96 -0.15
C GLU A 435 23.90 1.62 0.61
N ILE A 436 22.85 0.80 0.58
CA ILE A 436 22.86 -0.56 1.18
C ILE A 436 24.02 -1.39 0.59
N ALA A 437 24.13 -1.41 -0.75
CA ALA A 437 25.22 -2.11 -1.42
C ALA A 437 26.59 -1.51 -1.11
N GLU A 438 26.69 -0.19 -0.95
CA GLU A 438 27.92 0.51 -0.58
C GLU A 438 28.39 0.16 0.84
N TYR A 439 27.50 0.14 1.83
CA TYR A 439 27.82 -0.31 3.19
C TYR A 439 28.31 -1.76 3.19
N SER A 440 27.61 -2.65 2.47
CA SER A 440 27.99 -4.05 2.34
C SER A 440 29.41 -4.23 1.75
N ARG A 441 29.76 -3.46 0.70
CA ARG A 441 31.10 -3.49 0.09
C ARG A 441 32.20 -2.98 1.03
N ASN A 442 31.86 -2.08 1.96
CA ASN A 442 32.78 -1.51 2.93
C ASN A 442 32.81 -2.29 4.26
N ASN A 443 32.28 -3.52 4.31
CA ASN A 443 32.20 -4.36 5.51
C ASN A 443 31.44 -3.71 6.68
N ILE A 444 30.43 -2.89 6.37
CA ILE A 444 29.52 -2.30 7.36
C ILE A 444 28.20 -3.06 7.28
N SER A 445 27.79 -3.64 8.40
CA SER A 445 26.56 -4.41 8.49
C SER A 445 25.38 -3.49 8.77
N LEU A 446 24.44 -3.40 7.82
CA LEU A 446 23.24 -2.59 7.96
C LEU A 446 22.05 -3.46 8.40
N THR A 447 21.41 -3.06 9.50
CA THR A 447 20.12 -3.54 9.95
C THR A 447 19.08 -2.45 9.67
N VAL A 448 17.96 -2.81 9.04
CA VAL A 448 16.87 -1.86 8.79
C VAL A 448 15.58 -2.21 9.51
N TYR A 449 14.86 -1.21 10.02
CA TYR A 449 13.59 -1.37 10.73
C TYR A 449 12.51 -0.38 10.22
N THR A 450 11.23 -0.58 10.47
CA THR A 450 10.61 -1.85 10.80
C THR A 450 10.16 -2.50 9.50
N VAL A 451 10.53 -3.77 9.28
CA VAL A 451 10.16 -4.52 8.08
C VAL A 451 9.24 -5.66 8.49
N ASN A 452 8.00 -5.62 8.04
CA ASN A 452 6.97 -6.61 8.38
C ASN A 452 6.48 -7.38 7.15
N GLU A 453 6.58 -6.75 5.97
CA GLU A 453 6.03 -7.31 4.73
C GLU A 453 7.04 -8.12 3.89
N PRO A 454 6.63 -9.27 3.31
CA PRO A 454 7.49 -10.09 2.44
C PRO A 454 8.03 -9.35 1.22
N TRP A 455 7.25 -8.45 0.60
CA TRP A 455 7.68 -7.72 -0.59
C TRP A 455 8.82 -6.75 -0.25
N LEU A 456 8.72 -6.03 0.87
CA LEU A 456 9.74 -5.09 1.34
C LEU A 456 11.01 -5.82 1.74
N TYR A 457 10.86 -6.93 2.50
CA TYR A 457 11.98 -7.82 2.83
C TYR A 457 12.72 -8.31 1.58
N SER A 458 11.99 -8.61 0.50
CA SER A 458 12.57 -9.09 -0.75
C SER A 458 13.37 -8.01 -1.46
N VAL A 459 12.85 -6.79 -1.58
CA VAL A 459 13.57 -5.66 -2.18
C VAL A 459 14.86 -5.35 -1.43
N LEU A 460 14.80 -5.36 -0.09
CA LEU A 460 15.97 -5.13 0.77
C LEU A 460 16.99 -6.27 0.68
N TRP A 461 16.53 -7.52 0.59
CA TRP A 461 17.39 -8.68 0.34
C TRP A 461 18.12 -8.54 -1.00
N CYS A 462 17.40 -8.26 -2.08
CA CYS A 462 17.99 -8.02 -3.40
C CYS A 462 19.00 -6.85 -3.40
N SER A 463 18.79 -5.85 -2.54
CA SER A 463 19.72 -4.72 -2.35
C SER A 463 20.98 -5.09 -1.56
N GLY A 464 21.01 -6.25 -0.91
CA GLY A 464 22.15 -6.75 -0.14
C GLY A 464 22.18 -6.32 1.33
N VAL A 465 21.02 -6.03 1.93
CA VAL A 465 20.94 -5.70 3.37
C VAL A 465 21.44 -6.87 4.22
N SER A 466 22.10 -6.59 5.34
CA SER A 466 22.64 -7.64 6.21
C SER A 466 21.55 -8.24 7.10
N ALA A 467 20.69 -7.40 7.66
CA ALA A 467 19.63 -7.80 8.57
C ALA A 467 18.43 -6.87 8.46
N VAL A 468 17.27 -7.35 8.93
CA VAL A 468 16.07 -6.56 9.14
C VAL A 468 15.59 -6.74 10.57
N SER A 469 15.01 -5.71 11.16
CA SER A 469 14.25 -5.82 12.41
C SER A 469 12.76 -5.81 12.10
N SER A 470 12.04 -6.76 12.68
CA SER A 470 10.66 -7.07 12.32
C SER A 470 9.79 -7.33 13.54
N GLU A 471 8.57 -6.81 13.54
CA GLU A 471 7.53 -7.18 14.50
C GLU A 471 6.90 -8.52 14.17
N ALA A 472 7.11 -8.96 12.91
CA ALA A 472 6.52 -10.10 12.25
C ALA A 472 7.55 -11.20 11.90
N PRO A 473 8.48 -11.61 12.80
CA PRO A 473 9.55 -12.53 12.40
C PRO A 473 9.00 -13.87 11.87
N HIS A 474 7.84 -14.30 12.36
CA HIS A 474 7.13 -15.50 11.89
C HIS A 474 6.65 -15.43 10.43
N ILE A 475 6.45 -14.23 9.88
CA ILE A 475 6.10 -13.99 8.48
C ILE A 475 7.39 -14.00 7.65
N LEU A 476 8.36 -13.17 8.00
CA LEU A 476 9.59 -13.02 7.22
C LEU A 476 10.43 -14.29 7.18
N LYS A 477 10.46 -15.08 8.27
CA LYS A 477 11.19 -16.35 8.32
C LYS A 477 10.61 -17.39 7.35
N LYS A 478 9.36 -17.25 6.90
CA LYS A 478 8.75 -18.13 5.90
C LYS A 478 9.09 -17.77 4.45
N VAL A 479 9.72 -16.62 4.18
CA VAL A 479 10.12 -16.21 2.83
C VAL A 479 11.39 -16.97 2.41
N PRO A 480 11.30 -17.98 1.53
CA PRO A 480 12.47 -18.82 1.21
C PRO A 480 13.44 -18.12 0.26
N TYR A 481 12.93 -17.16 -0.51
CA TYR A 481 13.63 -16.45 -1.58
C TYR A 481 12.96 -15.09 -1.83
N PRO A 482 13.66 -14.06 -2.35
CA PRO A 482 13.01 -12.79 -2.65
C PRO A 482 11.82 -12.98 -3.59
N VAL A 483 10.68 -12.46 -3.17
CA VAL A 483 9.49 -12.35 -4.01
C VAL A 483 9.84 -11.46 -5.20
N TRP A 484 9.44 -11.90 -6.40
CA TRP A 484 9.67 -11.18 -7.66
C TRP A 484 11.11 -11.13 -8.17
N LEU A 485 12.03 -11.96 -7.64
CA LEU A 485 13.34 -12.07 -8.26
C LEU A 485 13.21 -12.60 -9.69
N MET A 486 13.86 -11.93 -10.63
CA MET A 486 13.96 -12.35 -12.01
C MET A 486 15.34 -12.02 -12.58
N SER A 487 15.87 -12.90 -13.41
CA SER A 487 17.08 -12.59 -14.16
C SER A 487 16.81 -11.49 -15.19
N PRO A 488 17.83 -10.72 -15.61
CA PRO A 488 17.67 -9.72 -16.66
C PRO A 488 17.10 -10.30 -17.97
N ASN A 489 17.41 -11.56 -18.28
CA ASN A 489 16.90 -12.25 -19.47
C ASN A 489 15.40 -12.58 -19.35
N GLU A 490 14.95 -13.05 -18.18
CA GLU A 490 13.52 -13.29 -17.92
C GLU A 490 12.72 -11.99 -17.95
N TYR A 491 13.25 -10.92 -17.35
CA TYR A 491 12.64 -9.60 -17.41
C TYR A 491 12.52 -9.10 -18.85
N CYS A 492 13.61 -9.20 -19.63
CA CYS A 492 13.63 -8.82 -21.05
C CYS A 492 12.61 -9.64 -21.86
N LEU A 493 12.54 -10.96 -21.62
CA LEU A 493 11.57 -11.82 -22.29
C LEU A 493 10.12 -11.45 -21.92
N MET A 494 9.82 -11.24 -20.65
CA MET A 494 8.50 -10.80 -20.18
C MET A 494 8.10 -9.48 -20.83
N TRP A 495 8.99 -8.50 -20.82
CA TRP A 495 8.75 -7.19 -21.41
C TRP A 495 8.53 -7.29 -22.94
N VAL A 496 9.48 -7.87 -23.68
CA VAL A 496 9.39 -7.95 -25.15
C VAL A 496 8.17 -8.76 -25.58
N SER A 497 7.86 -9.86 -24.91
CA SER A 497 6.68 -10.67 -25.23
C SER A 497 5.36 -9.93 -24.94
N ALA A 498 5.26 -9.20 -23.83
CA ALA A 498 4.09 -8.39 -23.51
C ALA A 498 3.87 -7.27 -24.55
N ASP A 499 4.95 -6.58 -24.95
CA ASP A 499 4.92 -5.51 -25.95
C ASP A 499 4.53 -6.03 -27.33
N LEU A 500 5.14 -7.14 -27.79
CA LEU A 500 4.81 -7.76 -29.08
C LEU A 500 3.37 -8.26 -29.13
N LEU A 501 2.89 -8.88 -28.04
CA LEU A 501 1.51 -9.35 -27.94
C LEU A 501 0.54 -8.16 -27.98
N SER A 502 0.81 -7.12 -27.19
CA SER A 502 0.03 -5.88 -27.20
C SER A 502 -0.03 -5.28 -28.61
N PHE A 503 1.13 -5.15 -29.27
CA PHE A 503 1.23 -4.58 -30.61
C PHE A 503 0.40 -5.37 -31.63
N ALA A 504 0.52 -6.70 -31.64
CA ALA A 504 -0.22 -7.58 -32.54
C ALA A 504 -1.74 -7.46 -32.29
N VAL A 505 -2.17 -7.45 -31.03
CA VAL A 505 -3.58 -7.30 -30.66
C VAL A 505 -4.12 -5.94 -31.06
N VAL A 506 -3.40 -4.85 -30.78
CA VAL A 506 -3.79 -3.49 -31.16
C VAL A 506 -3.94 -3.40 -32.68
N ILE A 507 -2.96 -3.85 -33.46
CA ILE A 507 -3.05 -3.85 -34.93
C ILE A 507 -4.25 -4.67 -35.40
N GLY A 508 -4.43 -5.88 -34.87
CA GLY A 508 -5.57 -6.74 -35.20
C GLY A 508 -6.91 -6.06 -34.94
N ILE A 509 -7.04 -5.37 -33.80
CA ILE A 509 -8.23 -4.58 -33.44
C ILE A 509 -8.48 -3.46 -34.44
N PHE A 510 -7.45 -2.68 -34.81
CA PHE A 510 -7.59 -1.59 -35.77
C PHE A 510 -7.95 -2.11 -37.19
N ILE A 511 -7.36 -3.21 -37.64
CA ILE A 511 -7.70 -3.86 -38.92
C ILE A 511 -9.14 -4.36 -38.90
N LEU A 512 -9.53 -5.06 -37.84
CA LEU A 512 -10.89 -5.61 -37.69
C LEU A 512 -11.95 -4.51 -37.68
N GLN A 513 -11.73 -3.43 -36.93
CA GLN A 513 -12.64 -2.29 -36.88
C GLN A 513 -12.75 -1.59 -38.25
N LYS A 514 -11.63 -1.42 -38.96
CA LYS A 514 -11.62 -0.88 -40.33
C LYS A 514 -12.42 -1.77 -41.28
N TYR A 515 -12.21 -3.09 -41.26
CA TYR A 515 -12.96 -4.04 -42.08
C TYR A 515 -14.46 -4.02 -41.76
N ARG A 516 -14.82 -4.05 -40.48
CA ARG A 516 -16.22 -3.99 -40.00
C ARG A 516 -16.93 -2.73 -40.50
N MET A 517 -16.28 -1.57 -40.48
CA MET A 517 -16.85 -0.31 -40.98
C MET A 517 -16.92 -0.27 -42.53
N SER A 518 -15.91 -0.78 -43.23
CA SER A 518 -15.95 -0.90 -44.70
C SER A 518 -17.08 -1.83 -45.17
N GLY A 519 -17.32 -2.94 -44.47
CA GLY A 519 -18.42 -3.87 -44.75
C GLY A 519 -19.81 -3.25 -44.55
N MET A 520 -19.97 -2.39 -43.53
CA MET A 520 -21.21 -1.63 -43.35
C MET A 520 -21.40 -0.55 -44.43
N ARG A 521 -20.32 0.05 -44.95
CA ARG A 521 -20.40 1.01 -46.07
C ARG A 521 -20.76 0.35 -47.41
N SER A 522 -20.36 -0.91 -47.63
CA SER A 522 -20.83 -1.68 -48.79
C SER A 522 -22.30 -2.10 -48.69
N TYR A 523 -22.91 -2.04 -47.50
CA TYR A 523 -24.35 -2.15 -47.29
C TYR A 523 -24.98 -0.74 -47.35
N ASN A 524 -24.98 -0.13 -48.54
CA ASN A 524 -25.66 1.16 -48.71
C ASN A 524 -27.18 0.93 -48.63
N PRO A 525 -27.92 1.56 -47.67
CA PRO A 525 -29.37 1.40 -47.56
C PRO A 525 -30.10 1.82 -48.84
N GLU A 526 -29.53 2.70 -49.67
CA GLU A 526 -30.07 3.06 -50.98
C GLU A 526 -30.08 1.86 -51.96
N GLN A 527 -29.09 0.96 -51.91
CA GLN A 527 -29.07 -0.26 -52.73
C GLN A 527 -30.11 -1.30 -52.27
N ILE A 528 -30.42 -1.36 -50.98
CA ILE A 528 -31.50 -2.22 -50.45
C ILE A 528 -32.86 -1.64 -50.81
N MET A 529 -33.03 -0.31 -50.72
CA MET A 529 -34.28 0.34 -51.11
C MET A 529 -34.53 0.24 -52.63
N LEU A 530 -33.48 0.35 -53.45
CA LEU A 530 -33.55 0.14 -54.90
C LEU A 530 -33.80 -1.33 -55.27
N SER A 531 -33.18 -2.30 -54.58
CA SER A 531 -33.41 -3.73 -54.86
C SER A 531 -34.76 -4.25 -54.33
N ALA A 532 -35.28 -3.67 -53.25
CA ALA A 532 -36.63 -3.94 -52.76
C ALA A 532 -37.71 -3.29 -53.65
N ALA A 533 -37.48 -2.07 -54.14
CA ALA A 533 -38.40 -1.39 -55.07
C ALA A 533 -38.46 -2.05 -56.46
N VAL A 534 -37.41 -2.75 -56.88
CA VAL A 534 -37.35 -3.45 -58.18
C VAL A 534 -38.11 -4.80 -58.16
N ARG A 535 -38.55 -5.31 -57.00
CA ARG A 535 -39.21 -6.62 -56.88
C ARG A 535 -40.71 -6.61 -56.59
N THR A 536 -41.40 -5.48 -56.73
CA THR A 536 -42.87 -5.47 -56.75
C THR A 536 -43.38 -5.27 -58.17
N SER A 537 -43.80 -6.36 -58.81
CA SER A 537 -44.61 -6.29 -60.03
C SER A 537 -45.93 -5.57 -59.71
N SER A 538 -46.34 -4.68 -60.61
CA SER A 538 -47.42 -3.71 -60.41
C SER A 538 -48.84 -4.30 -60.45
N ARG A 539 -49.16 -5.26 -59.57
CA ARG A 539 -50.53 -5.85 -59.55
C ARG A 539 -51.27 -5.97 -58.22
N ASP A 540 -50.69 -5.62 -57.07
CA ASP A 540 -51.39 -5.73 -55.77
C ASP A 540 -51.50 -4.43 -54.94
N VAL A 541 -51.42 -3.26 -55.56
CA VAL A 541 -51.58 -1.96 -54.85
C VAL A 541 -53.02 -1.43 -54.95
N ASN A 542 -54.02 -2.31 -54.85
CA ASN A 542 -55.43 -1.89 -54.89
C ASN A 542 -56.34 -2.70 -53.95
N VAL A 543 -55.88 -3.07 -52.76
CA VAL A 543 -56.79 -3.51 -51.67
C VAL A 543 -56.21 -3.11 -50.32
N MET A 544 -56.57 -1.92 -49.83
CA MET A 544 -56.74 -1.54 -48.41
C MET A 544 -56.88 -0.01 -48.30
N LYS A 545 -57.85 0.54 -49.03
CA LYS A 545 -58.50 1.81 -48.68
C LYS A 545 -59.94 1.46 -48.37
N GLU A 546 -60.20 1.08 -47.12
CA GLU A 546 -61.50 1.16 -46.44
C GLU A 546 -61.44 0.34 -45.16
N LYS A 547 -61.30 1.03 -44.02
CA LYS A 547 -61.90 0.74 -42.71
C LYS A 547 -61.15 1.50 -41.62
N LEU A 548 -61.37 2.82 -41.56
CA LEU A 548 -61.14 3.61 -40.35
C LEU A 548 -62.17 4.76 -40.33
N ILE A 549 -63.43 4.42 -40.06
CA ILE A 549 -64.41 5.36 -39.52
C ILE A 549 -65.23 4.59 -38.49
N PHE A 550 -65.27 5.18 -37.28
CA PHE A 550 -66.15 4.97 -36.12
C PHE A 550 -65.51 4.52 -34.80
N SER A 551 -65.61 5.48 -33.85
CA SER A 551 -65.74 5.35 -32.40
C SER A 551 -64.47 4.96 -31.64
N GLY A 552 -64.03 5.65 -30.60
CA GLY A 552 -64.62 6.67 -29.75
C GLY A 552 -63.71 6.78 -28.52
N GLU A 553 -63.75 7.92 -27.85
CA GLU A 553 -62.99 8.29 -26.64
C GLU A 553 -62.94 7.16 -25.59
N ILE A 554 -61.85 7.09 -24.80
CA ILE A 554 -61.86 7.02 -23.32
C ILE A 554 -60.41 6.94 -22.77
N LEU A 555 -60.09 8.00 -22.03
CA LEU A 555 -59.31 8.15 -20.79
C LEU A 555 -57.90 7.56 -20.58
N CYS A 556 -57.05 8.52 -20.22
CA CYS A 556 -55.81 8.45 -19.46
C CYS A 556 -56.09 8.19 -17.97
N SER A 557 -55.41 7.23 -17.33
CA SER A 557 -54.90 7.27 -15.94
C SER A 557 -54.56 5.86 -15.41
N TRP A 558 -53.39 5.74 -14.78
CA TRP A 558 -53.15 5.23 -13.41
C TRP A 558 -51.77 4.57 -13.25
N LEU A 559 -51.00 5.19 -12.34
CA LEU A 559 -49.88 4.75 -11.48
C LEU A 559 -48.58 4.22 -12.10
#